data_AF-A0A3Q7GF05-F1
#
_entry.id   AF-A0A3Q7GF05-F1
#
_cell.length_a   1.000
_cell.length_b   1.000
_cell.length_c   1.000
_cell.angle_alpha   90.00
_cell.angle_beta   90.00
_cell.angle_gamma   90.00
#
_symmetry.space_group_name_H-M   'P 1'
#
loop_
_entity.id
_entity.type
_entity.pdbx_description
1 polymer ?
#
loop_
_entity_poly.entity_id
_entity_poly.type
_entity_poly.pdbx_seq_one_letter_code
_entity_poly.pdbx_strand_id
1 'polypeptide(L)'
;MSANQVTYGFCYSEVSREYKVLRLVVREQIHISELKIYTLGVGEKWRNVGEVPCPTRYNFCQVIVNGALHWIHNEDDDRIYSFDIESEMIKSLPAPPGLETPLCALKILEVGNCLCLTYNNIRRFAKTDIQLMKEYGVAESWIKDTILVNSIPRNFRQCNLNPILIWKEGQILIQSYRSLDSYRPESKRFI
;
A
#
# COMPACT_ATOMS: atom_id res chain seq x y z
N MET A 1 -10.72 -28.32 10.09
CA MET A 1 -9.53 -28.10 9.23
C MET A 1 -9.44 -26.61 9.03
N SER A 2 -8.38 -25.95 9.50
CA SER A 2 -8.20 -24.53 9.24
C SER A 2 -7.77 -24.33 7.79
N ALA A 3 -8.39 -23.39 7.09
CA ALA A 3 -8.05 -23.08 5.72
C ALA A 3 -6.80 -22.19 5.74
N ASN A 4 -5.68 -22.68 5.21
CA ASN A 4 -4.53 -21.82 4.96
C ASN A 4 -4.84 -20.95 3.75
N GLN A 5 -4.82 -19.63 3.91
CA GLN A 5 -4.90 -18.71 2.78
C GLN A 5 -3.51 -18.48 2.22
N VAL A 6 -3.40 -18.40 0.89
CA VAL A 6 -2.14 -18.15 0.22
C VAL A 6 -2.29 -16.95 -0.69
N THR A 7 -1.38 -16.00 -0.56
CA THR A 7 -1.29 -14.83 -1.44
C THR A 7 0.10 -14.72 -2.02
N TYR A 8 0.20 -14.11 -3.19
CA TYR A 8 1.42 -14.03 -3.97
C TYR A 8 1.77 -12.58 -4.29
N GLY A 9 3.05 -12.32 -4.44
CA GLY A 9 3.54 -11.11 -5.08
C GLY A 9 4.62 -11.39 -6.08
N PHE A 10 4.85 -10.38 -6.89
CA PHE A 10 5.88 -10.40 -7.90
C PHE A 10 6.67 -9.12 -7.79
N CYS A 11 7.99 -9.23 -7.83
CA CYS A 11 8.86 -8.09 -7.85
C CYS A 11 10.14 -8.37 -8.65
N TYR A 12 10.83 -7.28 -8.96
CA TYR A 12 12.12 -7.31 -9.64
C TYR A 12 13.15 -6.65 -8.72
N SER A 13 14.30 -7.32 -8.49
CA SER A 13 15.46 -6.66 -7.90
C SER A 13 16.28 -6.03 -9.00
N GLU A 14 16.41 -4.71 -8.98
CA GLU A 14 17.31 -3.97 -9.88
C GLU A 14 18.79 -4.31 -9.64
N VAL A 15 19.15 -4.67 -8.40
CA VAL A 15 20.54 -4.93 -8.00
C VAL A 15 20.97 -6.32 -8.46
N SER A 16 20.21 -7.36 -8.13
CA SER A 16 20.51 -8.73 -8.59
C SER A 16 20.05 -9.00 -10.01
N ARG A 17 19.21 -8.14 -10.59
CA ARG A 17 18.57 -8.27 -11.91
C ARG A 17 17.69 -9.50 -12.03
N GLU A 18 17.09 -9.92 -10.93
CA GLU A 18 16.28 -11.12 -10.83
C GLU A 18 14.82 -10.80 -10.59
N TYR A 19 13.94 -11.62 -11.16
CA TYR A 19 12.53 -11.61 -10.79
C TYR A 19 12.29 -12.57 -9.61
N LYS A 20 11.62 -12.07 -8.57
CA LYS A 20 11.27 -12.81 -7.38
C LYS A 20 9.75 -12.93 -7.27
N VAL A 21 9.27 -14.14 -6.99
CA VAL A 21 7.89 -14.41 -6.62
C VAL A 21 7.85 -14.61 -5.11
N LEU A 22 7.05 -13.80 -4.41
CA LEU A 22 6.81 -13.93 -2.98
C LEU A 22 5.54 -14.75 -2.79
N ARG A 23 5.58 -15.67 -1.84
CA ARG A 23 4.44 -16.50 -1.45
C ARG A 23 4.26 -16.39 0.06
N LEU A 24 3.12 -15.85 0.46
CA LEU A 24 2.73 -15.73 1.84
C LEU A 24 1.68 -16.78 2.18
N VAL A 25 1.96 -17.61 3.19
CA VAL A 25 1.02 -18.61 3.70
C VAL A 25 0.50 -18.12 5.04
N VAL A 26 -0.77 -17.74 5.09
CA VAL A 26 -1.42 -17.28 6.31
C VAL A 26 -2.01 -18.47 7.06
N ARG A 27 -1.62 -18.60 8.33
CA ARG A 27 -2.18 -19.57 9.26
C ARG A 27 -3.16 -18.83 10.18
N GLU A 28 -4.45 -19.01 9.95
CA GLU A 28 -5.54 -18.23 10.59
C GLU A 28 -5.50 -18.25 12.13
N GLN A 29 -4.84 -19.24 12.76
CA GLN A 29 -4.82 -19.40 14.21
C GLN A 29 -3.80 -18.52 14.94
N ILE A 30 -2.76 -18.01 14.26
CA ILE A 30 -1.57 -17.45 14.94
C ILE A 30 -1.26 -16.00 14.51
N HIS A 31 -2.03 -15.41 13.59
CA HIS A 31 -1.78 -14.06 13.02
C HIS A 31 -0.34 -13.85 12.47
N ILE A 32 0.37 -14.95 12.25
CA ILE A 32 1.71 -15.03 11.66
C ILE A 32 1.59 -15.73 10.30
N SER A 33 2.42 -15.28 9.37
CA SER A 33 2.47 -15.83 8.02
C SER A 33 3.87 -16.32 7.67
N GLU A 34 3.98 -17.47 6.99
CA GLU A 34 5.25 -17.89 6.42
C GLU A 34 5.48 -17.16 5.10
N LEU A 35 6.63 -16.50 4.97
CA LEU A 35 7.06 -15.89 3.71
C LEU A 35 8.07 -16.80 3.00
N LYS A 36 7.76 -17.15 1.75
CA LYS A 36 8.64 -17.90 0.86
C LYS A 36 8.94 -17.11 -0.39
N ILE A 37 10.15 -17.28 -0.92
CA ILE A 37 10.60 -16.62 -2.14
C ILE A 37 11.01 -17.68 -3.16
N TYR A 38 10.63 -17.44 -4.41
CA TYR A 38 11.11 -18.16 -5.57
C TYR A 38 11.79 -17.16 -6.51
N THR A 39 13.07 -17.39 -6.80
CA THR A 39 13.82 -16.55 -7.74
C THR A 39 13.83 -17.21 -9.11
N LEU A 40 13.21 -16.54 -10.09
CA LEU A 40 13.08 -17.05 -11.45
C LEU A 40 14.47 -17.18 -12.10
N GLY A 41 14.75 -18.35 -12.68
CA GLY A 41 15.98 -18.62 -13.42
C GLY A 41 17.21 -18.96 -12.56
N VAL A 42 17.10 -18.92 -11.23
CA VAL A 42 18.22 -19.26 -10.32
C VAL A 42 18.11 -20.69 -9.78
N GLY A 43 16.90 -21.17 -9.50
CA GLY A 43 16.68 -22.52 -9.01
C GLY A 43 15.22 -22.96 -9.08
N GLU A 44 14.95 -24.19 -8.64
CA GLU A 44 13.63 -24.83 -8.77
C GLU A 44 12.85 -24.92 -7.45
N LYS A 45 13.34 -24.29 -6.37
CA LYS A 45 12.77 -24.43 -5.03
C LYS A 45 12.37 -23.10 -4.43
N TRP A 46 11.26 -23.12 -3.71
CA TRP A 46 10.88 -22.06 -2.80
C TRP A 46 11.80 -22.07 -1.58
N ARG A 47 12.39 -20.92 -1.26
CA ARG A 47 13.15 -20.71 -0.02
C ARG A 47 12.27 -20.08 1.03
N ASN A 48 12.27 -20.64 2.25
CA ASN A 48 11.60 -20.02 3.39
C ASN A 48 12.48 -18.87 3.92
N VAL A 49 11.89 -17.69 4.06
CA VAL A 49 12.57 -16.48 4.58
C VAL A 49 12.22 -16.26 6.05
N GLY A 50 11.16 -16.91 6.54
CA GLY A 50 10.77 -16.89 7.94
C GLY A 50 9.30 -16.52 8.12
N GLU A 51 9.00 -16.16 9.36
CA GLU A 51 7.68 -15.75 9.81
C GLU A 51 7.55 -14.23 9.80
N VAL A 52 6.42 -13.73 9.31
CA VAL A 52 6.15 -12.29 9.15
C VAL A 52 4.77 -11.93 9.71
N PRO A 53 4.56 -10.68 10.16
CA PRO A 53 3.24 -10.21 10.60
C PRO A 53 2.20 -10.35 9.50
N CYS A 54 1.04 -10.93 9.80
CA CYS A 54 -0.01 -11.19 8.81
C CYS A 54 -0.58 -9.87 8.23
N PRO A 55 -0.64 -9.71 6.91
CA PRO A 55 -1.26 -8.56 6.28
C PRO A 55 -2.75 -8.45 6.54
N THR A 56 -3.21 -7.22 6.73
CA THR A 56 -4.61 -6.84 6.87
C THR A 56 -5.38 -7.21 5.61
N ARG A 57 -6.54 -7.88 5.80
CA ARG A 57 -7.44 -8.31 4.71
C ARG A 57 -6.72 -9.10 3.60
N TYR A 58 -5.59 -9.73 3.89
CA TYR A 58 -4.78 -10.46 2.93
C TYR A 58 -4.28 -9.60 1.74
N ASN A 59 -4.28 -8.27 1.89
CA ASN A 59 -3.75 -7.31 0.91
C ASN A 59 -2.21 -7.28 0.97
N PHE A 60 -1.59 -8.43 0.77
CA PHE A 60 -0.15 -8.55 0.60
C PHE A 60 0.24 -8.18 -0.83
N CYS A 61 1.48 -7.75 -1.03
CA CYS A 61 2.12 -7.71 -2.34
C CYS A 61 1.63 -6.70 -3.38
N GLN A 62 0.86 -5.66 -3.01
CA GLN A 62 0.29 -4.73 -4.01
C GLN A 62 1.12 -3.46 -4.23
N VAL A 63 2.03 -3.12 -3.32
CA VAL A 63 2.69 -1.81 -3.29
C VAL A 63 4.18 -1.99 -3.10
N ILE A 64 4.95 -1.61 -4.12
CA ILE A 64 6.41 -1.58 -4.07
C ILE A 64 6.85 -0.13 -4.19
N VAL A 65 7.56 0.36 -3.17
CA VAL A 65 8.14 1.70 -3.13
C VAL A 65 9.57 1.58 -2.66
N ASN A 66 10.50 2.26 -3.34
CA ASN A 66 11.92 2.27 -2.96
C ASN A 66 12.50 0.84 -2.80
N GLY A 67 12.18 -0.07 -3.73
CA GLY A 67 12.71 -1.45 -3.72
C GLY A 67 12.21 -2.33 -2.57
N ALA A 68 11.18 -1.91 -1.85
CA ALA A 68 10.58 -2.69 -0.78
C ALA A 68 9.08 -2.84 -0.99
N LEU A 69 8.55 -3.98 -0.58
CA LEU A 69 7.12 -4.28 -0.58
C LEU A 69 6.48 -3.85 0.74
N HIS A 70 5.30 -3.24 0.72
CA HIS A 70 4.63 -2.74 1.94
C HIS A 70 3.29 -3.40 2.25
N TRP A 71 2.99 -3.55 3.54
CA TRP A 71 1.68 -3.95 4.04
C TRP A 71 1.41 -3.41 5.45
N ILE A 72 0.14 -3.51 5.86
CA ILE A 72 -0.32 -3.12 7.20
C ILE A 72 -0.71 -4.39 7.96
N HIS A 73 -0.32 -4.51 9.22
CA HIS A 73 -0.76 -5.58 10.11
C HIS A 73 -2.04 -5.18 10.84
N ASN A 74 -2.95 -6.14 11.11
CA ASN A 74 -4.25 -5.82 11.72
C ASN A 74 -4.13 -5.30 13.16
N GLU A 75 -3.11 -5.74 13.90
CA GLU A 75 -2.98 -5.46 15.33
C GLU A 75 -2.09 -4.24 15.62
N ASP A 76 -1.39 -3.72 14.60
CA ASP A 76 -0.48 -2.58 14.73
C ASP A 76 -1.04 -1.37 13.98
N ASP A 77 -1.36 -0.31 14.72
CA ASP A 77 -1.89 0.93 14.15
C ASP A 77 -0.83 2.04 13.99
N ASP A 78 0.41 1.83 14.47
CA ASP A 78 1.48 2.85 14.47
C ASP A 78 2.55 2.61 13.40
N ARG A 79 2.53 1.46 12.71
CA ARG A 79 3.61 1.01 11.82
C ARG A 79 3.12 0.37 10.55
N ILE A 80 3.87 0.59 9.48
CA ILE A 80 3.74 -0.10 8.20
C ILE A 80 4.91 -1.07 8.08
N TYR A 81 4.62 -2.31 7.74
CA TYR A 81 5.67 -3.31 7.51
C TYR A 81 6.16 -3.24 6.09
N SER A 82 7.45 -3.49 5.92
CA SER A 82 8.09 -3.57 4.61
C SER A 82 9.01 -4.76 4.50
N PHE A 83 9.07 -5.35 3.31
CA PHE A 83 10.04 -6.38 2.95
C PHE A 83 10.96 -5.83 1.87
N ASP A 84 12.23 -5.64 2.22
CA ASP A 84 13.26 -5.13 1.32
C ASP A 84 13.65 -6.24 0.33
N ILE A 85 13.45 -6.00 -0.97
CA ILE A 85 13.56 -7.05 -2.00
C ILE A 85 15.02 -7.52 -2.16
N GLU A 86 15.96 -6.62 -1.94
CA GLU A 86 17.39 -6.88 -2.14
C GLU A 86 18.00 -7.58 -0.93
N SER A 87 17.90 -6.96 0.24
CA SER A 87 18.44 -7.54 1.48
C SER A 87 17.60 -8.68 2.03
N GLU A 88 16.37 -8.83 1.55
CA GLU A 88 15.39 -9.80 2.03
C GLU A 88 15.06 -9.69 3.52
N MET A 89 15.15 -8.46 4.03
CA MET A 89 14.92 -8.15 5.43
C MET A 89 13.56 -7.49 5.62
N ILE A 90 12.89 -7.87 6.70
CA ILE A 90 11.68 -7.20 7.17
C ILE A 90 12.11 -5.96 7.94
N LYS A 91 11.48 -4.83 7.61
CA LYS A 91 11.65 -3.55 8.29
C LYS A 91 10.26 -3.00 8.64
N SER A 92 10.23 -1.97 9.46
CA SER A 92 9.01 -1.21 9.73
C SER A 92 9.23 0.26 9.44
N LEU A 93 8.17 0.95 9.05
CA LEU A 93 8.12 2.38 8.76
C LEU A 93 7.07 3.03 9.66
N PRO A 94 7.25 4.30 10.03
CA PRO A 94 6.26 5.02 10.84
C PRO A 94 4.98 5.25 10.04
N ALA A 95 3.84 5.03 10.69
CA ALA A 95 2.56 5.54 10.20
C ALA A 95 2.52 7.09 10.28
N PRO A 96 1.60 7.74 9.54
CA PRO A 96 1.41 9.19 9.67
C PRO A 96 1.06 9.60 11.12
N PRO A 97 1.61 10.72 11.62
CA PRO A 97 1.22 11.22 12.93
C PRO A 97 -0.24 11.71 12.92
N GLY A 98 -0.96 11.45 14.01
CA GLY A 98 -2.32 11.99 14.19
C GLY A 98 -3.40 11.36 13.30
N LEU A 99 -3.24 10.08 12.93
CA LEU A 99 -4.28 9.33 12.21
C LEU A 99 -5.62 9.35 12.97
N GLU A 100 -6.65 9.90 12.33
CA GLU A 100 -8.04 9.89 12.83
C GLU A 100 -8.73 8.52 12.64
N THR A 101 -8.19 7.70 11.73
CA THR A 101 -8.76 6.40 11.33
C THR A 101 -7.73 5.31 11.58
N PRO A 102 -8.11 4.15 12.14
CA PRO A 102 -7.19 3.03 12.35
C PRO A 102 -6.44 2.66 11.08
N LEU A 103 -5.14 2.36 11.19
CA LEU A 103 -4.27 2.09 10.05
C LEU A 103 -4.76 0.86 9.29
N CYS A 104 -5.22 -0.17 10.00
CA CYS A 104 -5.82 -1.38 9.42
C CYS A 104 -7.08 -1.11 8.55
N ALA A 105 -7.72 0.05 8.71
CA ALA A 105 -8.86 0.46 7.89
C ALA A 105 -8.46 1.22 6.61
N LEU A 106 -7.19 1.63 6.50
CA LEU A 106 -6.63 2.34 5.36
C LEU A 106 -6.16 1.36 4.27
N LYS A 107 -6.15 1.86 3.04
CA LYS A 107 -5.54 1.20 1.89
C LYS A 107 -4.16 1.80 1.66
N ILE A 108 -3.19 0.93 1.40
CA ILE A 108 -1.85 1.31 0.97
C ILE A 108 -1.78 1.31 -0.56
N LEU A 109 -1.12 2.32 -1.13
CA LEU A 109 -0.96 2.54 -2.57
C LEU A 109 0.46 3.05 -2.86
N GLU A 110 0.92 2.84 -4.10
CA GLU A 110 2.06 3.56 -4.66
C GLU A 110 1.52 4.73 -5.48
N VAL A 111 2.09 5.93 -5.28
CA VAL A 111 1.70 7.14 -6.03
C VAL A 111 2.95 7.94 -6.38
N GLY A 112 3.44 7.81 -7.62
CA GLY A 112 4.61 8.54 -8.08
C GLY A 112 5.87 8.20 -7.27
N ASN A 113 6.08 6.91 -7.02
CA ASN A 113 7.13 6.33 -6.16
C ASN A 113 7.09 6.83 -4.70
N CYS A 114 5.95 7.33 -4.24
CA CYS A 114 5.69 7.67 -2.85
C CYS A 114 4.73 6.64 -2.23
N LEU A 115 4.92 6.35 -0.95
CA LEU A 115 3.97 5.54 -0.21
C LEU A 115 2.72 6.37 0.10
N CYS A 116 1.56 5.84 -0.22
CA CYS A 116 0.28 6.53 -0.05
C CYS A 116 -0.67 5.73 0.84
N LEU A 117 -1.33 6.40 1.77
CA LEU A 117 -2.45 5.86 2.53
C LEU A 117 -3.74 6.61 2.19
N THR A 118 -4.82 5.88 1.98
CA THR A 118 -6.15 6.45 1.71
C THR A 118 -7.26 5.65 2.36
N TYR A 119 -8.35 6.31 2.74
CA TYR A 119 -9.53 5.64 3.28
C TYR A 119 -10.54 5.31 2.18
N ASN A 120 -10.93 4.04 2.12
CA ASN A 120 -11.73 3.51 1.02
C ASN A 120 -13.22 3.33 1.37
N ASN A 121 -13.86 4.36 1.92
CA ASN A 121 -15.33 4.39 2.06
C ASN A 121 -15.87 5.82 2.17
N ILE A 122 -15.93 6.49 1.02
CA ILE A 122 -16.46 7.85 0.84
C ILE A 122 -17.96 7.94 1.18
N ARG A 123 -18.69 6.81 1.19
CA ARG A 123 -20.11 6.83 1.57
C ARG A 123 -20.31 7.04 3.07
N ARG A 124 -19.34 6.61 3.89
CA ARG A 124 -19.42 6.72 5.34
C ARG A 124 -19.02 8.11 5.84
N PHE A 125 -18.18 8.83 5.11
CA PHE A 125 -17.68 10.14 5.51
C PHE A 125 -17.81 11.15 4.36
N ALA A 126 -18.20 12.38 4.67
CA ALA A 126 -18.27 13.48 3.69
C ALA A 126 -16.89 13.95 3.17
N LYS A 127 -15.83 13.17 3.42
CA LYS A 127 -14.44 13.43 3.03
C LYS A 127 -13.69 12.12 2.79
N THR A 128 -12.58 12.20 2.06
CA THR A 128 -11.51 11.20 2.07
C THR A 128 -10.17 11.87 2.23
N ASP A 129 -9.27 11.24 2.96
CA ASP A 129 -7.92 11.73 3.20
C ASP A 129 -6.93 10.94 2.33
N ILE A 130 -6.06 11.65 1.62
CA ILE A 130 -4.89 11.12 0.93
C ILE A 130 -3.67 11.53 1.73
N GLN A 131 -2.86 10.57 2.14
CA GLN A 131 -1.63 10.81 2.88
C GLN A 131 -0.45 10.27 2.08
N LEU A 132 0.54 11.12 1.78
CA LEU A 132 1.72 10.76 0.98
C LEU A 132 2.98 10.93 1.81
N MET A 133 3.81 9.89 1.88
CA MET A 133 5.15 9.96 2.47
C MET A 133 6.11 10.54 1.44
N LYS A 134 6.52 11.80 1.62
CA LYS A 134 7.40 12.51 0.66
C LYS A 134 8.83 12.02 0.71
N GLU A 135 9.31 11.66 1.90
CA GLU A 135 10.64 11.11 2.11
C GLU A 135 10.47 9.72 2.72
N TYR A 136 10.93 8.71 2.00
CA TYR A 136 10.73 7.32 2.37
C TYR A 136 11.33 7.01 3.76
N GLY A 137 10.48 6.54 4.68
CA GLY A 137 10.86 6.19 6.06
C GLY A 137 10.90 7.35 7.05
N VAL A 138 10.62 8.59 6.63
CA VAL A 138 10.63 9.77 7.51
C VAL A 138 9.21 10.09 7.96
N ALA A 139 8.93 10.00 9.26
CA ALA A 139 7.60 10.21 9.85
C ALA A 139 7.07 11.63 9.61
N GLU A 140 7.94 12.62 9.67
CA GLU A 140 7.60 14.04 9.53
C GLU A 140 7.32 14.42 8.07
N SER A 141 7.64 13.54 7.11
CA SER A 141 7.46 13.79 5.68
C SER A 141 6.06 13.44 5.16
N TRP A 142 5.21 12.87 6.03
CA TRP A 142 3.83 12.57 5.69
C TRP A 142 3.05 13.88 5.46
N ILE A 143 2.56 14.07 4.24
CA ILE A 143 1.65 15.15 3.90
C ILE A 143 0.22 14.62 3.79
N LYS A 144 -0.75 15.38 4.31
CA LYS A 144 -2.18 15.05 4.26
C LYS A 144 -2.93 16.02 3.36
N ASP A 145 -3.75 15.48 2.47
CA ASP A 145 -4.74 16.23 1.71
C ASP A 145 -6.13 15.63 1.94
N THR A 146 -7.14 16.48 2.17
CA THR A 146 -8.52 16.08 2.39
C THR A 146 -9.37 16.48 1.19
N ILE A 147 -9.93 15.47 0.50
CA ILE A 147 -10.88 15.65 -0.60
C ILE A 147 -12.30 15.59 -0.02
N LEU A 148 -13.06 16.67 -0.15
CA LEU A 148 -14.45 16.72 0.27
C LEU A 148 -15.36 16.05 -0.76
N VAL A 149 -16.37 15.30 -0.31
CA VAL A 149 -17.34 14.62 -1.22
C VAL A 149 -18.00 15.56 -2.21
N ASN A 150 -18.20 16.82 -1.83
CA ASN A 150 -18.83 17.81 -2.68
C ASN A 150 -17.92 18.27 -3.83
N SER A 151 -16.59 18.21 -3.67
CA SER A 151 -15.64 18.51 -4.76
C SER A 151 -15.44 17.34 -5.71
N ILE A 152 -15.84 16.13 -5.31
CA ILE A 152 -15.77 14.93 -6.13
C ILE A 152 -16.83 15.01 -7.26
N PRO A 153 -16.43 14.83 -8.54
CA PRO A 153 -17.36 14.79 -9.67
C PRO A 153 -18.43 13.72 -9.47
N ARG A 154 -19.65 13.97 -9.99
CA ARG A 154 -20.81 13.09 -9.71
C ARG A 154 -20.58 11.62 -10.10
N ASN A 155 -19.84 11.38 -11.18
CA ASN A 155 -19.43 10.05 -11.64
C ASN A 155 -18.51 9.30 -10.65
N PHE A 156 -17.82 10.01 -9.75
CA PHE A 156 -16.92 9.44 -8.75
C PHE A 156 -17.56 9.23 -7.37
N ARG A 157 -18.70 9.87 -7.08
CA ARG A 157 -19.32 9.90 -5.72
C ARG A 157 -19.76 8.53 -5.16
N GLN A 158 -19.71 7.47 -5.97
CA GLN A 158 -20.05 6.11 -5.55
C GLN A 158 -18.88 5.13 -5.66
N CYS A 159 -17.68 5.61 -5.96
CA CYS A 159 -16.52 4.79 -6.24
C CYS A 159 -15.38 5.06 -5.26
N ASN A 160 -14.51 4.06 -5.15
CA ASN A 160 -13.23 4.16 -4.48
C ASN A 160 -12.32 5.11 -5.26
N LEU A 161 -11.73 6.10 -4.60
CA LEU A 161 -10.71 6.96 -5.19
C LEU A 161 -9.35 6.30 -4.98
N ASN A 162 -8.70 5.91 -6.09
CA ASN A 162 -7.35 5.39 -6.08
C ASN A 162 -6.43 6.41 -6.74
N PRO A 163 -5.69 7.22 -5.98
CA PRO A 163 -4.52 7.92 -6.50
C PRO A 163 -3.58 6.92 -7.17
N ILE A 164 -3.08 7.26 -8.36
CA ILE A 164 -2.16 6.39 -9.12
C ILE A 164 -0.79 7.02 -9.26
N LEU A 165 -0.74 8.32 -9.58
CA LEU A 165 0.53 8.99 -9.82
C LEU A 165 0.42 10.49 -9.58
N ILE A 166 1.58 11.11 -9.37
CA ILE A 166 1.74 12.56 -9.40
C ILE A 166 2.15 12.91 -10.84
N TRP A 167 1.39 13.79 -11.48
CA TRP A 167 1.71 14.34 -12.81
C TRP A 167 1.63 15.86 -12.79
N LYS A 168 2.03 16.51 -13.89
CA LYS A 168 1.78 17.93 -14.21
C LYS A 168 1.67 18.87 -13.01
N GLU A 169 2.73 19.60 -12.68
CA GLU A 169 2.71 20.63 -11.63
C GLU A 169 2.13 20.15 -10.28
N GLY A 170 2.35 18.88 -9.92
CA GLY A 170 1.92 18.34 -8.62
C GLY A 170 0.46 17.86 -8.54
N GLN A 171 -0.27 17.85 -9.66
CA GLN A 171 -1.60 17.23 -9.72
C GLN A 171 -1.53 15.72 -9.44
N ILE A 172 -2.55 15.17 -8.81
CA ILE A 172 -2.69 13.75 -8.53
C ILE A 172 -3.70 13.17 -9.49
N LEU A 173 -3.27 12.18 -10.28
CA LEU A 173 -4.17 11.44 -11.15
C LEU A 173 -4.92 10.39 -10.32
N ILE A 174 -6.25 10.47 -10.30
CA ILE A 174 -7.10 9.61 -9.48
C ILE A 174 -8.00 8.77 -10.38
N GLN A 175 -7.94 7.46 -10.18
CA GLN A 175 -8.80 6.50 -10.84
C GLN A 175 -9.96 6.08 -9.94
N SER A 176 -11.13 5.99 -10.56
CA SER A 176 -12.27 5.24 -10.06
C SER A 176 -12.59 4.08 -10.99
N TYR A 177 -13.60 3.28 -10.62
CA TYR A 177 -14.11 2.22 -11.47
C TYR A 177 -14.61 2.73 -12.85
N ARG A 178 -15.09 3.98 -12.95
CA ARG A 178 -15.76 4.49 -14.15
C ARG A 178 -14.96 5.52 -14.94
N SER A 179 -13.93 6.11 -14.33
CA SER A 179 -13.24 7.27 -14.90
C SER A 179 -11.89 7.52 -14.25
N LEU A 180 -11.08 8.27 -14.98
CA LEU A 180 -9.77 8.77 -14.57
C LEU A 180 -9.83 10.30 -14.63
N ASP A 181 -9.40 10.97 -13.57
CA ASP A 181 -9.55 12.42 -13.46
C ASP A 181 -8.42 13.02 -12.60
N SER A 182 -8.18 14.31 -12.77
CA SER A 182 -7.01 14.99 -12.20
C SER A 182 -7.42 15.81 -11.01
N TYR A 183 -6.83 15.56 -9.85
CA TYR A 183 -7.04 16.36 -8.66
C TYR A 183 -5.89 17.33 -8.44
N ARG A 184 -6.20 18.61 -8.20
CA ARG A 184 -5.22 19.65 -7.88
C ARG A 184 -5.25 19.97 -6.38
N PRO A 185 -4.26 19.50 -5.59
CA PRO A 185 -4.17 19.69 -4.14
C PRO A 185 -4.30 21.14 -3.65
N GLU A 186 -3.72 22.09 -4.37
CA GLU A 186 -3.67 23.50 -3.96
C GLU A 186 -5.06 24.15 -4.00
N SER A 187 -5.87 23.75 -4.99
CA SER A 187 -7.21 24.29 -5.23
C SER A 187 -8.34 23.42 -4.69
N LYS A 188 -8.04 22.20 -4.22
CA LYS A 188 -8.99 21.17 -3.76
C LYS A 188 -10.06 20.82 -4.80
N ARG A 189 -9.69 20.77 -6.08
CA ARG A 189 -10.62 20.57 -7.21
C ARG A 189 -10.15 19.50 -8.19
N PHE A 190 -11.12 18.86 -8.83
CA PHE A 190 -10.90 18.03 -10.01
C PHE A 190 -10.89 18.89 -11.28
N ILE A 191 -10.10 18.51 -12.29
CA ILE A 191 -9.82 19.27 -13.53
C ILE A 191 -9.91 18.37 -14.75
#